data_AF-A0A7Z9VFL2-F1
#
_entry.id   AF-A0A7Z9VFL2-F1
#
_cell.length_a   1.000
_cell.length_b   1.000
_cell.length_c   1.000
_cell.angle_alpha   90.00
_cell.angle_beta   90.00
_cell.angle_gamma   90.00
#
_symmetry.space_group_name_H-M   'P 1'
#
loop_
_entity.id
_entity.type
_entity.pdbx_description
1 polymer ?
#
loop_
_entity_poly.entity_id
_entity_poly.type
_entity_poly.pdbx_seq_one_letter_code
_entity_poly.pdbx_strand_id
1 'polypeptide(L)' 'MSDWSEGVFETLISTGVRQAAYVPDMGLKKLIDLCIAHDAMTTIALTTEEEGMGVLGGAWMGGDRGVLLMQSSGVG' A
#
# COMPACT_ATOMS: atom_id res chain seq x y z
N MET A 1 -8.04 2.53 21.98
CA MET A 1 -6.78 2.43 21.22
C MET A 1 -7.15 2.64 19.77
N SER A 2 -6.56 3.61 19.07
CA SER A 2 -6.77 3.68 17.62
C SER A 2 -6.27 2.39 16.99
N ASP A 3 -6.96 1.93 15.95
CA ASP A 3 -6.50 0.78 15.20
C ASP A 3 -5.17 1.14 14.52
N TRP A 4 -4.16 0.29 14.63
CA TRP A 4 -2.85 0.54 14.01
C TRP A 4 -2.99 0.73 12.49
N SER A 5 -3.96 0.06 11.84
CA SER A 5 -4.22 0.19 10.41
C SER A 5 -4.65 1.60 10.03
N GLU A 6 -5.49 2.22 10.87
CA GLU A 6 -5.96 3.60 10.68
C GLU A 6 -4.79 4.59 10.87
N GLY A 7 -3.98 4.40 11.91
CA GLY A 7 -2.82 5.26 12.15
C GLY A 7 -1.76 5.17 11.04
N VAL A 8 -1.51 3.98 10.50
CA VAL A 8 -0.63 3.80 9.34
C VAL A 8 -1.25 4.49 8.12
N PHE A 9 -2.53 4.27 7.85
CA PHE A 9 -3.23 4.92 6.73
C PHE A 9 -3.15 6.45 6.80
N GLU A 10 -3.44 7.05 7.95
CA GLU A 10 -3.31 8.51 8.16
C GLU A 10 -1.88 9.01 7.91
N THR A 11 -0.88 8.23 8.32
CA THR A 11 0.54 8.54 8.07
C THR A 11 0.86 8.50 6.58
N LEU A 12 0.35 7.50 5.84
CA LEU A 12 0.55 7.41 4.38
C LEU A 12 -0.06 8.61 3.66
N ILE A 13 -1.28 9.00 4.02
CA ILE A 13 -1.96 10.15 3.41
C ILE A 13 -1.22 11.46 3.74
N SER A 14 -0.88 11.69 5.00
CA SER A 14 -0.19 12.92 5.43
C SER A 14 1.22 13.07 4.86
N THR A 15 1.88 11.97 4.51
CA THR A 15 3.19 11.97 3.83
C THR A 15 3.09 12.05 2.30
N GLY A 16 1.87 12.11 1.76
CA GLY A 16 1.62 12.27 0.33
C GLY A 16 1.83 11.00 -0.48
N VAL A 17 1.64 9.81 0.11
CA VAL A 17 1.61 8.55 -0.64
C VAL A 17 0.37 8.53 -1.53
N ARG A 18 0.57 8.29 -2.82
CA ARG A 18 -0.48 8.28 -3.86
C ARG A 18 -0.73 6.90 -4.44
N GLN A 19 0.17 5.95 -4.22
CA GLN A 19 0.05 4.60 -4.76
C GLN A 19 0.30 3.56 -3.68
N ALA A 20 -0.56 2.56 -3.57
CA ALA A 20 -0.39 1.44 -2.65
C ALA A 20 -0.45 0.13 -3.44
N ALA A 21 0.71 -0.50 -3.60
CA ALA A 21 0.82 -1.82 -4.19
C ALA A 21 0.72 -2.87 -3.07
N TYR A 22 -0.02 -3.95 -3.26
CA TYR A 22 -0.25 -4.93 -2.20
C TYR A 22 -0.39 -6.36 -2.71
N VAL A 23 0.12 -7.32 -1.94
CA VAL A 23 -0.28 -8.73 -2.04
C VAL A 23 -1.41 -8.95 -1.02
N PRO A 24 -2.50 -9.67 -1.36
CA PRO A 24 -3.58 -9.92 -0.40
C PRO A 24 -3.09 -10.61 0.88
N ASP A 25 -3.32 -9.98 2.03
CA ASP A 25 -2.92 -10.48 3.35
C ASP A 25 -4.02 -10.19 4.39
N MET A 26 -4.36 -11.18 5.22
CA MET A 26 -5.43 -11.06 6.22
C MET A 26 -5.07 -10.10 7.35
N GLY A 27 -3.79 -10.02 7.73
CA GLY A 27 -3.30 -9.06 8.72
C GLY A 27 -3.36 -7.62 8.20
N LEU A 28 -3.15 -7.41 6.91
CA LEU A 28 -3.23 -6.09 6.28
C LEU A 28 -4.62 -5.73 5.74
N LYS A 29 -5.61 -6.63 5.81
CA LYS A 29 -6.91 -6.47 5.16
C LYS A 29 -7.53 -5.09 5.41
N LYS A 30 -7.57 -4.64 6.66
CA LYS A 30 -8.18 -3.35 7.02
C LYS A 30 -7.43 -2.17 6.39
N LEU A 31 -6.10 -2.18 6.42
CA LEU A 31 -5.28 -1.14 5.79
C LEU A 31 -5.50 -1.13 4.27
N ILE A 32 -5.54 -2.30 3.63
CA ILE A 32 -5.83 -2.43 2.20
C ILE A 32 -7.22 -1.87 1.87
N ASP A 33 -8.24 -2.23 2.64
CA ASP A 33 -9.61 -1.71 2.43
C ASP A 33 -9.67 -0.18 2.57
N LEU A 34 -8.93 0.41 3.52
CA LEU A 34 -8.82 1.87 3.67
C LEU A 34 -8.15 2.53 2.46
N CYS A 35 -7.06 1.94 1.96
CA CYS A 35 -6.39 2.42 0.75
C CYS A 35 -7.31 2.34 -0.48
N ILE A 36 -8.08 1.25 -0.62
CA ILE A 36 -9.03 1.05 -1.74
C ILE A 36 -10.15 2.09 -1.69
N ALA A 37 -10.64 2.42 -0.48
CA ALA A 37 -11.76 3.33 -0.30
C ALA A 37 -11.41 4.82 -0.48
N HIS A 38 -10.13 5.19 -0.63
CA HIS A 38 -9.70 6.58 -0.64
C HIS A 38 -9.31 7.07 -2.04
N ASP A 39 -10.13 7.95 -2.62
CA ASP A 39 -9.99 8.45 -4.00
C ASP A 39 -8.63 9.07 -4.36
N ALA A 40 -7.92 9.59 -3.36
CA ALA A 40 -6.60 10.20 -3.57
C ALA A 40 -5.44 9.20 -3.66
N MET A 41 -5.73 7.90 -3.52
CA MET A 41 -4.78 6.79 -3.55
C MET A 41 -5.15 5.78 -4.64
N THR A 42 -4.21 5.46 -5.51
CA THR A 42 -4.34 4.36 -6.47
C THR A 42 -3.88 3.07 -5.83
N THR A 43 -4.75 2.06 -5.77
CA THR A 43 -4.40 0.74 -5.24
C THR A 43 -4.12 -0.25 -6.37
N ILE A 44 -3.03 -1.00 -6.25
CA ILE A 44 -2.60 -2.00 -7.23
C ILE A 44 -2.44 -3.35 -6.54
N ALA A 45 -3.31 -4.30 -6.87
CA ALA A 45 -3.15 -5.68 -6.42
C ALA A 45 -2.00 -6.35 -7.19
N LEU A 46 -1.12 -7.04 -6.47
CA LEU A 46 0.03 -7.77 -6.98
C LEU A 46 -0.14 -9.28 -6.79
N THR A 47 0.52 -10.05 -7.65
CA THR A 47 0.58 -11.51 -7.54
C THR A 47 1.78 -11.94 -6.68
N THR A 48 2.89 -11.21 -6.75
CA THR A 48 4.09 -11.43 -5.92
C THR A 48 4.65 -10.09 -5.42
N GLU A 49 5.50 -10.13 -4.39
CA GLU A 49 6.06 -8.91 -3.80
C GLU A 49 7.04 -8.19 -4.73
N GLU A 50 7.76 -8.92 -5.57
CA GLU A 50 8.77 -8.36 -6.49
C GLU A 50 8.18 -7.45 -7.56
N GLU A 51 6.93 -7.69 -7.98
CA GLU A 51 6.20 -6.82 -8.90
C GLU A 51 6.09 -5.39 -8.35
N GLY A 52 6.04 -5.26 -7.02
CA GLY A 52 5.98 -4.00 -6.30
C GLY A 52 7.18 -3.09 -6.60
N MET A 53 8.36 -3.65 -6.89
CA MET A 53 9.54 -2.85 -7.21
C MET A 53 9.36 -2.06 -8.51
N GLY A 54 8.73 -2.66 -9.52
CA GLY A 54 8.42 -1.98 -10.77
C GLY A 54 7.41 -0.86 -10.59
N VAL A 55 6.36 -1.12 -9.81
CA VAL A 55 5.32 -0.13 -9.48
C VAL A 55 5.91 1.05 -8.72
N LEU A 56 6.67 0.80 -7.66
CA LEU A 56 7.28 1.86 -6.85
C LEU A 56 8.34 2.64 -7.63
N GLY A 57 9.12 1.97 -8.48
CA GLY A 57 10.05 2.64 -9.38
C GLY A 57 9.34 3.58 -10.36
N GLY A 58 8.22 3.12 -10.95
CA GLY A 58 7.37 3.94 -11.80
C GLY A 58 6.76 5.14 -11.08
N ALA A 59 6.19 4.93 -9.88
CA ALA A 59 5.63 5.99 -9.05
C ALA A 59 6.67 7.08 -8.77
N TRP A 60 7.87 6.67 -8.35
CA TRP A 60 8.97 7.60 -8.08
C TRP A 60 9.40 8.38 -9.32
N MET A 61 9.58 7.70 -10.46
CA MET A 61 9.91 8.37 -11.74
C MET A 61 8.80 9.33 -12.20
N GLY A 62 7.55 9.04 -11.87
CA GLY A 62 6.39 9.91 -12.12
C GLY A 62 6.25 11.09 -11.17
N GLY A 63 7.10 11.20 -10.14
CA GLY A 63 7.04 12.25 -9.12
C GLY A 63 6.09 11.96 -7.95
N ASP A 64 5.53 10.75 -7.90
CA ASP A 64 4.66 10.29 -6.82
C ASP A 64 5.43 9.46 -5.77
N ARG A 65 4.79 9.29 -4.62
CA ARG A 65 5.23 8.36 -3.58
C ARG A 65 4.33 7.13 -3.58
N GLY A 66 4.96 5.96 -3.54
CA GLY A 66 4.27 4.68 -3.41
C GLY A 66 4.63 3.95 -2.11
N VAL A 67 3.79 3.01 -1.71
CA VAL A 67 4.06 2.05 -0.64
C VAL A 67 3.79 0.62 -1.13
N LEU A 68 4.62 -0.33 -0.69
CA LEU A 68 4.38 -1.76 -0.87
C LEU A 68 3.88 -2.35 0.46
N LEU A 69 2.68 -2.93 0.42
CA LEU A 69 2.06 -3.65 1.52
C LEU A 69 2.39 -5.14 1.35
N MET A 70 3.46 -5.57 2.01
CA MET A 70 4.00 -6.93 1.91
C MET A 70 3.25 -7.90 2.81
N GLN A 71 3.14 -9.13 2.34
CA GLN A 71 2.48 -10.21 3.05
C GLN A 71 3.31 -10.58 4.29
N SER A 72 2.63 -10.79 5.42
CA SER A 72 3.26 -11.01 6.72
C SER A 72 3.81 -12.43 6.95
N SER A 73 3.40 -13.41 6.14
CA SER A 73 3.67 -14.85 6.33
C SER A 73 4.97 -15.37 5.71
N GLY A 74 5.65 -14.58 4.86
CA GLY A 74 6.99 -14.91 4.32
C GLY A 74 7.02 -16.00 3.24
N VAL A 75 5.91 -16.27 2.56
CA VAL A 75 5.82 -17.24 1.44
C VAL A 75 5.73 -16.57 0.06
N GLY A 76 5.89 -15.25 0.02
CA GLY A 76 5.54 -14.37 -1.10
C GLY A 76 6.75 -13.78 -1.77
#